data_AF-A0A1F9R9F8-F1
#
_entry.id   AF-A0A1F9R9F8-F1
#
_cell.length_a   1.000
_cell.length_b   1.000
_cell.length_c   1.000
_cell.angle_alpha   90.00
_cell.angle_beta   90.00
_cell.angle_gamma   90.00
#
_symmetry.space_group_name_H-M   'P 1'
#
loop_
_entity.id
_entity.type
_entity.pdbx_description
1 polymer ?
#
loop_
_entity_poly.entity_id
_entity_poly.type
_entity_poly.pdbx_seq_one_letter_code
_entity_poly.pdbx_strand_id
1 'polypeptide(L)'
;MAEKVTLGICTSGSRLKLAVLAGGRVFQAQKKVFNQELALFPMARRLLARAGANLRSVGTVCAVRGPGRFTGIRISLTLAGALKALGGAEVRTATLFEVLVLQARQARHFKLWAAANKGGRIAALLHAFKDEYFCQFFTLRGSPDGEPVWLKAEELKALLAGAGTLYAVGDAEEAPEIYGLLPAGAAAAPAAVSKIIPAYVIRAALARGNRSLKPLYLKPAKYELENNVSYGPKK
;
A
#
# COMPACT_ATOMS: atom_id res chain seq x y z
N MET A 1 -11.91 21.60 22.57
CA MET A 1 -11.07 20.42 22.25
C MET A 1 -10.32 20.71 20.96
N ALA A 2 -9.02 20.43 20.87
CA ALA A 2 -8.30 20.58 19.60
C ALA A 2 -8.94 19.67 18.54
N GLU A 3 -9.06 20.16 17.31
CA GLU A 3 -9.62 19.40 16.20
C GLU A 3 -8.82 18.09 16.01
N LYS A 4 -9.53 16.96 15.94
CA LYS A 4 -8.90 15.66 15.71
C LYS A 4 -8.47 15.56 14.25
N VAL A 5 -7.25 15.09 14.02
CA VAL A 5 -6.68 14.87 12.69
C VAL A 5 -6.49 13.39 12.40
N THR A 6 -6.42 13.04 11.12
CA THR A 6 -6.06 11.68 10.66
C THR A 6 -4.63 11.66 10.13
N LEU A 7 -3.78 10.78 10.66
CA LEU A 7 -2.39 10.59 10.24
C LEU A 7 -2.25 9.33 9.37
N GLY A 8 -1.76 9.46 8.15
CA GLY A 8 -1.41 8.36 7.24
C GLY A 8 0.08 8.04 7.28
N ILE A 9 0.44 6.76 7.35
CA ILE A 9 1.82 6.28 7.51
C ILE A 9 2.10 5.09 6.59
N CYS A 10 3.12 5.22 5.74
CA CYS A 10 3.65 4.13 4.94
C CYS A 10 5.18 4.14 4.99
N THR A 11 5.74 3.03 5.48
CA THR A 11 7.18 2.79 5.57
C THR A 11 7.57 1.49 4.83
N SER A 12 6.67 0.96 4.00
CA SER A 12 6.82 -0.36 3.35
C SER A 12 7.77 -0.37 2.14
N GLY A 13 8.21 0.79 1.64
CA GLY A 13 9.15 0.94 0.52
C GLY A 13 10.45 1.66 0.92
N SER A 14 11.20 2.20 -0.05
CA SER A 14 12.45 2.97 0.16
C SER A 14 12.23 4.38 0.71
N ARG A 15 10.99 4.88 0.63
CA ARG A 15 10.60 6.19 1.14
C ARG A 15 9.70 6.08 2.36
N LEU A 16 10.00 6.89 3.36
CA LEU A 16 9.06 7.25 4.42
C LEU A 16 7.99 8.18 3.82
N LYS A 17 6.72 7.79 3.90
CA LYS A 17 5.57 8.51 3.34
C LYS A 17 4.58 8.82 4.46
N LEU A 18 4.26 10.11 4.63
CA LEU A 18 3.32 10.60 5.64
C LEU A 18 2.26 11.51 5.03
N ALA A 19 1.04 11.42 5.54
CA ALA A 19 -0.05 12.35 5.22
C ALA A 19 -0.80 12.75 6.50
N VAL A 20 -1.37 13.94 6.53
CA VAL A 20 -2.26 14.43 7.59
C VAL A 20 -3.51 15.00 6.93
N LEU A 21 -4.68 14.52 7.33
CA LEU A 21 -5.98 15.09 6.97
C LEU A 21 -6.51 15.89 8.18
N ALA A 22 -6.69 17.20 7.98
CA ALA A 22 -7.19 18.14 8.98
C ALA A 22 -8.14 19.15 8.29
N GLY A 23 -9.35 19.36 8.81
CA GLY A 23 -10.32 20.28 8.21
C GLY A 23 -10.62 20.02 6.73
N GLY A 24 -10.63 18.76 6.28
CA GLY A 24 -10.81 18.38 4.87
C GLY A 24 -9.60 18.61 3.96
N ARG A 25 -8.52 19.22 4.47
CA ARG A 25 -7.27 19.48 3.73
C ARG A 25 -6.25 18.38 4.00
N VAL A 26 -5.54 17.96 2.95
CA VAL A 26 -4.48 16.96 3.06
C VAL A 26 -3.11 17.63 2.96
N PHE A 27 -2.30 17.42 3.99
CA PHE A 27 -0.88 17.73 4.02
C PHE A 27 -0.12 16.45 3.80
N GLN A 28 0.94 16.47 2.99
CA GLN A 28 1.75 15.28 2.74
C GLN A 28 3.23 15.61 2.70
N ALA A 29 4.03 14.61 3.02
CA ALA A 29 5.46 14.65 2.89
C ALA A 29 5.99 13.24 2.59
N GLN A 30 7.11 13.18 1.87
CA GLN A 30 7.84 11.93 1.68
C GLN A 30 9.35 12.18 1.65
N LYS A 31 10.14 11.21 2.11
CA LYS A 31 11.60 11.28 2.10
C LYS A 31 12.19 9.91 1.80
N LYS A 32 13.11 9.84 0.83
CA LYS A 32 13.96 8.66 0.63
C LYS A 32 14.99 8.63 1.76
N VAL A 33 14.95 7.59 2.59
CA VAL A 33 15.84 7.43 3.75
C VAL A 33 15.88 5.95 4.12
N PHE A 34 17.07 5.45 4.44
CA PHE A 34 17.26 4.06 4.82
C PHE A 34 16.71 3.77 6.22
N ASN A 35 17.19 4.51 7.23
CA ASN A 35 16.73 4.43 8.64
C ASN A 35 15.46 5.27 8.83
N GLN A 36 14.33 4.75 8.36
CA GLN A 36 13.05 5.48 8.37
C GLN A 36 12.55 5.82 9.78
N GLU A 37 12.84 4.96 10.77
CA GLU A 37 12.51 5.13 12.18
C GLU A 37 13.13 6.40 12.78
N LEU A 38 14.37 6.76 12.38
CA LEU A 38 15.04 7.98 12.83
C LEU A 38 14.38 9.24 12.24
N ALA A 39 13.89 9.15 11.00
CA ALA A 39 13.27 10.27 10.30
C ALA A 39 11.77 10.43 10.61
N LEU A 40 11.13 9.38 11.13
CA LEU A 40 9.68 9.28 11.29
C LEU A 40 9.09 10.40 12.15
N PHE A 41 9.52 10.49 13.42
CA PHE A 41 8.99 11.49 14.35
C PHE A 41 9.33 12.94 13.94
N PRO A 42 10.58 13.27 13.54
CA PRO A 42 10.89 14.61 13.04
C PRO A 42 10.04 15.03 11.84
N MET A 43 9.76 14.10 10.93
CA MET A 43 8.92 14.37 9.76
C MET A 43 7.44 14.48 10.13
N ALA A 44 6.94 13.61 11.01
CA ALA A 44 5.56 13.66 11.51
C ALA A 44 5.27 14.95 12.27
N ARG A 45 6.15 15.36 13.19
CA ARG A 45 6.01 16.61 13.96
C ARG A 45 5.94 17.83 13.04
N ARG A 46 6.83 17.94 12.06
CA ARG A 46 6.82 19.03 11.07
C ARG A 46 5.54 19.01 10.23
N LEU A 47 5.09 17.84 9.79
CA LEU A 47 3.88 17.72 8.97
C LEU A 47 2.62 18.07 9.76
N LEU A 48 2.50 17.61 11.00
CA LEU A 48 1.39 17.94 11.90
C LEU A 48 1.37 19.45 12.22
N ALA A 49 2.53 20.04 12.52
CA ALA A 49 2.63 21.48 12.77
C ALA A 49 2.14 22.33 11.58
N ARG A 50 2.48 21.92 10.34
CA ARG A 50 1.95 22.55 9.11
C ARG A 50 0.43 22.46 8.99
N ALA A 51 -0.19 21.48 9.63
CA ALA A 51 -1.64 21.31 9.71
C ALA A 51 -2.25 21.96 10.97
N GLY A 52 -1.49 22.75 11.74
CA GLY A 52 -1.96 23.34 12.99
C GLY A 52 -2.20 22.31 14.11
N ALA A 53 -1.62 21.12 13.99
CA ALA A 53 -1.87 19.98 14.87
C ALA A 53 -0.57 19.49 15.53
N ASN A 54 -0.72 18.60 16.50
CA ASN A 54 0.40 17.86 17.09
C ASN A 54 0.03 16.38 17.26
N LEU A 55 0.94 15.57 17.84
CA LEU A 55 0.70 14.13 18.00
C LEU A 55 -0.53 13.82 18.88
N ARG A 56 -0.87 14.66 19.86
CA ARG A 56 -2.06 14.49 20.70
C ARG A 56 -3.35 14.81 19.96
N SER A 57 -3.28 15.56 18.87
CA SER A 57 -4.43 15.82 17.99
C SER A 57 -4.79 14.62 17.10
N VAL A 58 -3.94 13.59 17.01
CA VAL A 58 -4.18 12.44 16.13
C VAL A 58 -5.32 11.58 16.69
N GLY A 59 -6.50 11.72 16.11
CA GLY A 59 -7.69 10.93 16.47
C GLY A 59 -7.80 9.62 15.69
N THR A 60 -7.15 9.54 14.53
CA THR A 60 -7.12 8.34 13.70
C THR A 60 -5.75 8.17 13.06
N VAL A 61 -5.22 6.95 13.07
CA VAL A 61 -4.00 6.57 12.36
C VAL A 61 -4.34 5.54 11.28
N CYS A 62 -3.94 5.87 10.06
CA CYS A 62 -4.07 5.04 8.86
C CYS A 62 -2.70 4.46 8.50
N ALA A 63 -2.51 3.17 8.65
CA ALA A 63 -1.21 2.52 8.40
C ALA A 63 -1.28 1.48 7.29
N VAL A 64 -0.23 1.40 6.47
CA VAL A 64 -0.08 0.30 5.52
C VAL A 64 0.44 -0.94 6.24
N ARG A 65 -0.25 -2.08 6.07
CA ARG A 65 0.10 -3.37 6.68
C ARG A 65 0.90 -4.31 5.78
N GLY A 66 1.31 -3.87 4.60
CA GLY A 66 2.06 -4.67 3.61
C GLY A 66 1.27 -5.01 2.34
N PRO A 67 1.80 -5.88 1.46
CA PRO A 67 3.14 -6.45 1.54
C PRO A 67 4.22 -5.38 1.27
N GLY A 68 5.50 -5.72 1.43
CA GLY A 68 6.62 -4.78 1.31
C GLY A 68 7.77 -5.14 2.24
N ARG A 69 8.69 -4.19 2.46
CA ARG A 69 9.87 -4.41 3.32
C ARG A 69 9.45 -4.77 4.75
N PHE A 70 9.97 -5.87 5.26
CA PHE A 70 9.61 -6.44 6.56
C PHE A 70 9.76 -5.45 7.72
N THR A 71 10.94 -4.85 7.87
CA THR A 71 11.21 -3.82 8.88
C THR A 71 10.29 -2.61 8.69
N GLY A 72 10.08 -2.22 7.43
CA GLY A 72 9.20 -1.13 7.03
C GLY A 72 7.77 -1.30 7.52
N ILE A 73 7.15 -2.46 7.27
CA ILE A 73 5.79 -2.77 7.72
C ILE A 73 5.68 -2.69 9.25
N ARG A 74 6.70 -3.17 9.97
CA ARG A 74 6.70 -3.15 11.44
C ARG A 74 6.79 -1.73 11.98
N ILE A 75 7.58 -0.84 11.37
CA ILE A 75 7.69 0.55 11.81
C ILE A 75 6.31 1.25 11.76
N SER A 76 5.57 1.15 10.64
CA SER A 76 4.25 1.79 10.51
C SER A 76 3.23 1.23 11.48
N LEU A 77 3.16 -0.11 11.60
CA LEU A 77 2.19 -0.77 12.46
C LEU A 77 2.49 -0.59 13.95
N THR A 78 3.77 -0.57 14.34
CA THR A 78 4.18 -0.29 15.72
C THR A 78 3.79 1.13 16.12
N LEU A 79 4.03 2.14 15.27
CA LEU A 79 3.61 3.50 15.58
C LEU A 79 2.08 3.62 15.65
N ALA A 80 1.34 2.97 14.75
CA ALA A 80 -0.12 2.93 14.81
C ALA A 80 -0.63 2.27 16.10
N GLY A 81 -0.01 1.17 16.52
CA GLY A 81 -0.30 0.50 17.79
C GLY A 81 0.01 1.37 19.00
N ALA A 82 1.14 2.07 19.02
CA ALA A 82 1.51 2.99 20.09
C ALA A 82 0.53 4.17 20.19
N LEU A 83 0.14 4.79 19.07
CA LEU A 83 -0.85 5.88 19.05
C LEU A 83 -2.23 5.41 19.51
N LYS A 84 -2.60 4.16 19.19
CA LYS A 84 -3.82 3.55 19.73
C LYS A 84 -3.75 3.37 21.23
N ALA A 85 -2.70 2.73 21.72
CA ALA A 85 -2.56 2.34 23.13
C ALA A 85 -2.36 3.54 24.05
N LEU A 86 -1.57 4.53 23.62
CA LEU A 86 -1.18 5.68 24.46
C LEU A 86 -1.98 6.95 24.16
N GLY A 87 -2.46 7.10 22.92
CA GLY A 87 -3.16 8.31 22.45
C GLY A 87 -4.66 8.14 22.25
N GLY A 88 -5.19 6.91 22.41
CA GLY A 88 -6.61 6.62 22.16
C GLY A 88 -7.04 6.78 20.70
N ALA A 89 -6.09 6.79 19.76
CA ALA A 89 -6.39 6.94 18.34
C ALA A 89 -7.10 5.70 17.78
N GLU A 90 -8.07 5.91 16.89
CA GLU A 90 -8.59 4.82 16.07
C GLU A 90 -7.52 4.35 15.09
N VAL A 91 -7.44 3.05 14.84
CA VAL A 91 -6.55 2.47 13.82
C VAL A 91 -7.37 2.03 12.62
N ARG A 92 -6.93 2.44 11.43
CA ARG A 92 -7.38 1.90 10.15
C ARG A 92 -6.17 1.42 9.36
N THR A 93 -6.30 0.32 8.63
CA THR A 93 -5.20 -0.23 7.81
C THR A 93 -5.64 -0.54 6.40
N ALA A 94 -4.67 -0.51 5.49
CA ALA A 94 -4.81 -0.94 4.10
C ALA A 94 -3.57 -1.70 3.65
N THR A 95 -3.69 -2.49 2.60
CA THR A 95 -2.54 -3.08 1.90
C THR A 95 -1.98 -2.09 0.88
N LEU A 96 -0.71 -2.28 0.45
CA LEU A 96 -0.16 -1.50 -0.66
C LEU A 96 -0.97 -1.70 -1.95
N PHE A 97 -1.50 -2.90 -2.17
CA PHE A 97 -2.38 -3.18 -3.31
C PHE A 97 -3.64 -2.32 -3.30
N GLU A 98 -4.34 -2.26 -2.16
CA GLU A 98 -5.55 -1.45 -2.01
C GLU A 98 -5.26 0.04 -2.24
N VAL A 99 -4.09 0.52 -1.80
CA VAL A 99 -3.63 1.89 -2.06
C VAL A 99 -3.42 2.14 -3.56
N LEU A 100 -2.65 1.28 -4.24
CA LEU A 100 -2.37 1.41 -5.68
C LEU A 100 -3.64 1.32 -6.53
N VAL A 101 -4.52 0.36 -6.21
CA VAL A 101 -5.80 0.17 -6.91
C VAL A 101 -6.70 1.38 -6.75
N LEU A 102 -6.83 1.92 -5.53
CA LEU A 102 -7.64 3.12 -5.31
C LEU A 102 -7.09 4.33 -6.08
N GLN A 103 -5.77 4.49 -6.13
CA GLN A 103 -5.11 5.54 -6.92
C GLN A 103 -5.41 5.42 -8.40
N ALA A 104 -5.19 4.23 -8.98
CA ALA A 104 -5.47 3.98 -10.38
C ALA A 104 -6.94 4.26 -10.70
N ARG A 105 -7.86 3.74 -9.87
CA ARG A 105 -9.31 3.89 -10.10
C ARG A 105 -9.82 5.32 -10.11
N GLN A 106 -9.20 6.20 -9.34
CA GLN A 106 -9.58 7.62 -9.31
C GLN A 106 -9.04 8.39 -10.52
N ALA A 107 -8.07 7.86 -11.24
CA ALA A 107 -7.44 8.52 -12.37
C ALA A 107 -8.26 8.41 -13.66
N ARG A 108 -8.23 9.47 -14.49
CA ARG A 108 -9.02 9.56 -15.73
C ARG A 108 -8.68 8.45 -16.73
N HIS A 109 -7.41 8.11 -16.89
CA HIS A 109 -6.98 7.08 -17.84
C HIS A 109 -7.57 5.71 -17.51
N PHE A 110 -7.63 5.34 -16.21
CA PHE A 110 -8.25 4.08 -15.80
C PHE A 110 -9.74 4.10 -16.07
N LYS A 111 -10.44 5.20 -15.77
CA LYS A 111 -11.89 5.31 -16.01
C LYS A 111 -12.24 5.12 -17.50
N LEU A 112 -11.44 5.71 -18.38
CA LEU A 112 -11.58 5.54 -19.84
C LEU A 112 -11.31 4.09 -20.25
N TRP A 113 -10.21 3.50 -19.77
CA TRP A 113 -9.87 2.10 -20.04
C TRP A 113 -10.97 1.14 -19.55
N ALA A 114 -11.46 1.31 -18.31
CA ALA A 114 -12.48 0.46 -17.71
C ALA A 114 -13.84 0.57 -18.43
N ALA A 115 -14.17 1.75 -18.99
CA ALA A 115 -15.38 1.92 -19.78
C ALA A 115 -15.36 1.10 -21.08
N ALA A 116 -14.19 0.99 -21.71
CA ALA A 116 -13.96 0.17 -22.91
C ALA A 116 -13.80 -1.33 -22.60
N ASN A 117 -13.43 -1.69 -21.36
CA ASN A 117 -13.03 -3.04 -20.97
C ASN A 117 -13.88 -3.56 -19.79
N LYS A 118 -15.19 -3.71 -19.99
CA LYS A 118 -16.15 -4.06 -18.91
C LYS A 118 -15.89 -5.40 -18.21
N GLY A 119 -15.28 -6.36 -18.92
CA GLY A 119 -14.87 -7.66 -18.37
C GLY A 119 -13.41 -7.71 -17.88
N GLY A 120 -12.71 -6.58 -17.88
CA GLY A 120 -11.33 -6.51 -17.46
C GLY A 120 -11.15 -6.58 -15.95
N ARG A 121 -9.90 -6.77 -15.52
CA ARG A 121 -9.51 -6.75 -14.10
C ARG A 121 -8.24 -5.95 -13.89
N ILE A 122 -8.00 -5.57 -12.65
CA ILE A 122 -6.83 -4.81 -12.22
C ILE A 122 -5.81 -5.78 -11.63
N ALA A 123 -4.57 -5.74 -12.09
CA ALA A 123 -3.44 -6.41 -11.43
C ALA A 123 -2.65 -5.39 -10.62
N ALA A 124 -2.63 -5.52 -9.30
CA ALA A 124 -1.78 -4.71 -8.44
C ALA A 124 -0.44 -5.43 -8.24
N LEU A 125 0.66 -4.81 -8.68
CA LEU A 125 1.98 -5.42 -8.76
C LEU A 125 2.98 -4.73 -7.83
N LEU A 126 3.75 -5.50 -7.07
CA LEU A 126 4.80 -4.97 -6.21
C LEU A 126 6.05 -5.83 -6.36
N HIS A 127 7.22 -5.20 -6.42
CA HIS A 127 8.48 -5.91 -6.35
C HIS A 127 8.74 -6.36 -4.91
N ALA A 128 9.17 -7.61 -4.74
CA ALA A 128 9.51 -8.15 -3.44
C ALA A 128 11.03 -8.05 -3.22
N PHE A 129 11.79 -8.95 -3.84
CA PHE A 129 13.25 -9.01 -3.75
C PHE A 129 13.80 -9.79 -4.95
N LYS A 130 14.86 -9.30 -5.60
CA LYS A 130 15.45 -9.91 -6.82
C LYS A 130 14.39 -10.16 -7.90
N ASP A 131 14.19 -11.40 -8.33
CA ASP A 131 13.25 -11.84 -9.37
C ASP A 131 11.88 -12.24 -8.81
N GLU A 132 11.55 -11.84 -7.58
CA GLU A 132 10.31 -12.15 -6.90
C GLU A 132 9.36 -10.95 -6.83
N TYR A 133 8.06 -11.23 -6.94
CA TYR A 133 7.02 -10.22 -7.04
C TYR A 133 5.79 -10.61 -6.22
N PHE A 134 5.07 -9.62 -5.74
CA PHE A 134 3.74 -9.79 -5.18
C PHE A 134 2.68 -9.30 -6.17
N CYS A 135 1.60 -10.06 -6.29
CA CYS A 135 0.48 -9.71 -7.16
C CYS A 135 -0.84 -9.95 -6.43
N GLN A 136 -1.80 -9.07 -6.64
CA GLN A 136 -3.20 -9.35 -6.28
C GLN A 136 -4.11 -8.79 -7.37
N PHE A 137 -5.10 -9.58 -7.78
CA PHE A 137 -6.12 -9.12 -8.71
C PHE A 137 -7.26 -8.42 -7.99
N PHE A 138 -7.87 -7.46 -8.68
CA PHE A 138 -9.05 -6.75 -8.23
C PHE A 138 -10.03 -6.58 -9.39
N THR A 139 -11.31 -6.60 -9.06
CA THR A 139 -12.36 -6.17 -9.98
C THR A 139 -12.17 -4.70 -10.39
N LEU A 140 -12.83 -4.25 -11.46
CA LEU A 140 -12.86 -2.82 -11.84
C LEU A 140 -13.43 -1.91 -10.74
N ARG A 141 -14.26 -2.50 -9.86
CA ARG A 141 -14.80 -1.85 -8.65
C ARG A 141 -13.83 -1.85 -7.47
N GLY A 142 -12.61 -2.34 -7.65
CA GLY A 142 -11.53 -2.35 -6.66
C GLY A 142 -11.79 -3.27 -5.47
N SER A 143 -12.74 -4.20 -5.59
CA SER A 143 -12.85 -5.32 -4.65
C SER A 143 -11.79 -6.36 -5.01
N PRO A 144 -11.10 -6.96 -4.01
CA PRO A 144 -10.19 -8.08 -4.24
C PRO A 144 -10.86 -9.18 -5.07
N ASP A 145 -10.12 -9.71 -6.04
CA ASP A 145 -10.51 -10.80 -6.93
C ASP A 145 -9.52 -11.95 -6.74
N GLY A 146 -9.60 -12.57 -5.57
CA GLY A 146 -8.65 -13.60 -5.11
C GLY A 146 -7.62 -13.10 -4.09
N GLU A 147 -6.92 -14.07 -3.52
CA GLU A 147 -5.88 -13.85 -2.52
C GLU A 147 -4.59 -13.29 -3.16
N PRO A 148 -3.81 -12.49 -2.43
CA PRO A 148 -2.52 -12.03 -2.88
C PRO A 148 -1.52 -13.21 -2.98
N VAL A 149 -0.67 -13.18 -4.00
CA VAL A 149 0.34 -14.21 -4.26
C VAL A 149 1.75 -13.62 -4.24
N TRP A 150 2.72 -14.47 -3.94
CA TRP A 150 4.16 -14.23 -4.06
C TRP A 150 4.73 -15.23 -5.07
N LEU A 151 5.33 -14.73 -6.15
CA LEU A 151 5.74 -15.53 -7.30
C LEU A 151 7.09 -15.06 -7.85
N LYS A 152 7.80 -15.95 -8.53
CA LYS A 152 8.94 -15.55 -9.37
C LYS A 152 8.48 -14.91 -10.68
N ALA A 153 9.41 -14.25 -11.37
CA ALA A 153 9.14 -13.53 -12.62
C ALA A 153 8.38 -14.37 -13.66
N GLU A 154 8.84 -15.60 -13.93
CA GLU A 154 8.23 -16.47 -14.96
C GLU A 154 6.83 -16.94 -14.58
N GLU A 155 6.61 -17.27 -13.31
CA GLU A 155 5.28 -17.65 -12.80
C GLU A 155 4.32 -16.46 -12.83
N LEU A 156 4.80 -15.25 -12.49
CA LEU A 156 3.99 -14.04 -12.59
C LEU A 156 3.64 -13.72 -14.05
N LYS A 157 4.59 -13.85 -14.99
CA LYS A 157 4.31 -13.69 -16.43
C LYS A 157 3.21 -14.65 -16.90
N ALA A 158 3.31 -15.93 -16.52
CA ALA A 158 2.30 -16.93 -16.85
C ALA A 158 0.93 -16.59 -16.25
N LEU A 159 0.90 -16.20 -14.97
CA LEU A 159 -0.32 -15.77 -14.28
C LEU A 159 -0.98 -14.56 -14.96
N LEU A 160 -0.18 -13.58 -15.38
CA LEU A 160 -0.66 -12.38 -16.07
C LEU A 160 -1.11 -12.69 -17.50
N ALA A 161 -0.43 -13.57 -18.23
CA ALA A 161 -0.83 -13.98 -19.58
C ALA A 161 -2.18 -14.71 -19.58
N GLY A 162 -2.43 -15.56 -18.57
CA GLY A 162 -3.70 -16.28 -18.40
C GLY A 162 -4.86 -15.43 -17.87
N ALA A 163 -4.65 -14.13 -17.68
CA ALA A 163 -5.59 -13.26 -16.97
C ALA A 163 -6.65 -12.57 -17.82
N GLY A 164 -6.56 -12.72 -19.15
CA GLY A 164 -7.40 -11.99 -20.09
C GLY A 164 -7.14 -10.48 -20.08
N THR A 165 -8.20 -9.67 -20.19
CA THR A 165 -8.09 -8.21 -20.30
C THR A 165 -7.63 -7.59 -18.99
N LEU A 166 -6.42 -7.02 -19.00
CA LEU A 166 -5.74 -6.54 -17.80
C LEU A 166 -5.38 -5.06 -17.83
N TYR A 167 -5.54 -4.45 -16.66
CA TYR A 167 -4.95 -3.17 -16.32
C TYR A 167 -4.01 -3.35 -15.13
N ALA A 168 -2.73 -3.13 -15.32
CA ALA A 168 -1.73 -3.27 -14.27
C ALA A 168 -1.41 -1.93 -13.61
N VAL A 169 -1.30 -1.93 -12.29
CA VAL A 169 -0.76 -0.83 -11.50
C VAL A 169 0.31 -1.37 -10.56
N GLY A 170 1.52 -0.83 -10.64
CA GLY A 170 2.61 -1.18 -9.74
C GLY A 170 3.26 0.03 -9.08
N ASP A 171 4.15 -0.24 -8.12
CA ASP A 171 5.01 0.78 -7.51
C ASP A 171 6.32 0.93 -8.31
N ALA A 172 6.24 1.67 -9.42
CA ALA A 172 7.38 1.95 -10.30
C ALA A 172 8.42 2.89 -9.67
N GLU A 173 8.14 3.48 -8.50
CA GLU A 173 9.16 4.20 -7.72
C GLU A 173 10.20 3.25 -7.11
N GLU A 174 9.80 2.00 -6.81
CA GLU A 174 10.69 0.97 -6.28
C GLU A 174 11.29 0.10 -7.39
N ALA A 175 10.49 -0.26 -8.40
CA ALA A 175 10.89 -1.16 -9.48
C ALA A 175 10.16 -0.81 -10.79
N PRO A 176 10.64 0.17 -11.58
CA PRO A 176 10.01 0.56 -12.84
C PRO A 176 9.94 -0.59 -13.87
N GLU A 177 10.88 -1.53 -13.81
CA GLU A 177 10.97 -2.71 -14.67
C GLU A 177 9.83 -3.71 -14.48
N ILE A 178 9.03 -3.60 -13.42
CA ILE A 178 7.93 -4.51 -13.11
C ILE A 178 6.89 -4.60 -14.24
N TYR A 179 6.74 -3.54 -15.03
CA TYR A 179 5.84 -3.53 -16.18
C TYR A 179 6.37 -4.31 -17.40
N GLY A 180 7.66 -4.68 -17.40
CA GLY A 180 8.21 -5.61 -18.39
C GLY A 180 7.70 -7.04 -18.25
N LEU A 181 6.98 -7.35 -17.17
CA LEU A 181 6.33 -8.65 -16.95
C LEU A 181 4.93 -8.74 -17.58
N LEU A 182 4.41 -7.64 -18.10
CA LEU A 182 3.05 -7.61 -18.64
C LEU A 182 2.97 -8.35 -19.98
N PRO A 183 1.88 -9.09 -20.24
CA PRO A 183 1.64 -9.66 -21.55
C PRO A 183 1.32 -8.57 -22.57
N ALA A 184 1.49 -8.90 -23.86
CA ALA A 184 1.10 -8.02 -24.96
C ALA A 184 -0.39 -7.64 -24.84
N GLY A 185 -0.70 -6.36 -25.07
CA GLY A 185 -2.07 -5.83 -24.99
C GLY A 185 -2.56 -5.47 -23.58
N ALA A 186 -1.83 -5.81 -22.52
CA ALA A 186 -2.16 -5.31 -21.18
C ALA A 186 -1.91 -3.80 -21.08
N ALA A 187 -2.81 -3.09 -20.41
CA ALA A 187 -2.63 -1.67 -20.13
C ALA A 187 -1.82 -1.50 -18.84
N ALA A 188 -0.86 -0.58 -18.84
CA ALA A 188 -0.11 -0.19 -17.65
C ALA A 188 -0.54 1.17 -17.15
N ALA A 189 -0.60 1.33 -15.83
CA ALA A 189 -0.82 2.62 -15.23
C ALA A 189 0.36 3.57 -15.50
N PRO A 190 0.10 4.87 -15.73
CA PRO A 190 1.16 5.84 -15.94
C PRO A 190 1.91 6.13 -14.65
N ALA A 191 3.17 6.55 -14.76
CA ALA A 191 4.06 6.86 -13.65
C ALA A 191 3.48 7.83 -12.60
N ALA A 192 2.53 8.69 -13.00
CA ALA A 192 1.85 9.60 -12.08
C ALA A 192 1.09 8.88 -10.95
N VAL A 193 0.57 7.67 -11.20
CA VAL A 193 -0.18 6.86 -10.22
C VAL A 193 0.52 5.54 -9.88
N SER A 194 1.59 5.18 -10.59
CA SER A 194 2.42 3.99 -10.33
C SER A 194 3.44 4.21 -9.21
N LYS A 195 2.96 4.70 -8.06
CA LYS A 195 3.75 4.97 -6.86
C LYS A 195 2.83 5.14 -5.67
N ILE A 196 3.29 4.93 -4.45
CA ILE A 196 2.47 5.20 -3.26
C ILE A 196 2.39 6.71 -2.98
N ILE A 197 1.23 7.31 -3.22
CA ILE A 197 0.94 8.70 -2.91
C ILE A 197 0.47 8.77 -1.44
N PRO A 198 1.12 9.56 -0.56
CA PRO A 198 0.82 9.53 0.88
C PRO A 198 -0.66 9.77 1.22
N ALA A 199 -1.33 10.68 0.50
CA ALA A 199 -2.75 10.95 0.69
C ALA A 199 -3.65 9.72 0.51
N TYR A 200 -3.28 8.78 -0.37
CA TYR A 200 -4.07 7.59 -0.64
C TYR A 200 -3.91 6.50 0.42
N VAL A 201 -2.89 6.58 1.29
CA VAL A 201 -2.80 5.73 2.48
C VAL A 201 -4.00 5.98 3.40
N ILE A 202 -4.34 7.27 3.63
CA ILE A 202 -5.53 7.65 4.40
C ILE A 202 -6.79 7.18 3.68
N ARG A 203 -6.94 7.53 2.40
CA ARG A 203 -8.16 7.23 1.64
C ARG A 203 -8.45 5.72 1.57
N ALA A 204 -7.44 4.91 1.30
CA ALA A 204 -7.59 3.46 1.23
C ALA A 204 -7.90 2.84 2.60
N ALA A 205 -7.18 3.23 3.65
CA ALA A 205 -7.41 2.69 4.99
C ALA A 205 -8.82 3.06 5.52
N LEU A 206 -9.28 4.29 5.29
CA LEU A 206 -10.64 4.69 5.65
C LEU A 206 -11.69 3.93 4.84
N ALA A 207 -11.49 3.78 3.52
CA ALA A 207 -12.43 3.06 2.65
C ALA A 207 -12.53 1.56 2.97
N ARG A 208 -11.44 0.93 3.39
CA ARG A 208 -11.43 -0.49 3.77
C ARG A 208 -11.94 -0.73 5.18
N GLY A 209 -11.77 0.23 6.08
CA GLY A 209 -12.26 0.14 7.46
C GLY A 209 -11.58 -0.94 8.31
N ASN A 210 -10.53 -1.60 7.81
CA ASN A 210 -9.82 -2.66 8.51
C ASN A 210 -9.13 -2.09 9.76
N ARG A 211 -9.30 -2.74 10.93
CA ARG A 211 -8.73 -2.30 12.22
C ARG A 211 -7.54 -3.16 12.67
N SER A 212 -7.17 -4.16 11.87
CA SER A 212 -6.11 -5.11 12.20
C SER A 212 -4.74 -4.46 12.08
N LEU A 213 -3.93 -4.64 13.13
CA LEU A 213 -2.49 -4.35 13.14
C LEU A 213 -1.67 -5.60 12.75
N LYS A 214 -2.31 -6.68 12.28
CA LYS A 214 -1.58 -7.86 11.79
C LYS A 214 -0.93 -7.53 10.44
N PRO A 215 0.39 -7.67 10.31
CA PRO A 215 1.08 -7.47 9.05
C PRO A 215 0.63 -8.52 8.01
N LEU A 216 0.61 -8.12 6.74
CA LEU A 216 0.45 -9.01 5.61
C LEU A 216 1.85 -9.37 5.08
N TYR A 217 2.36 -10.52 5.52
CA TYR A 217 3.55 -11.14 4.96
C TYR A 217 3.12 -12.18 3.93
N LEU A 218 3.65 -12.08 2.72
CA LEU A 218 3.37 -13.04 1.64
C LEU A 218 4.54 -13.97 1.36
N LYS A 219 5.76 -13.53 1.69
CA LYS A 219 6.94 -14.39 1.68
C LYS A 219 7.04 -15.09 3.03
N PRO A 220 6.98 -16.42 3.08
CA PRO A 220 7.18 -17.16 4.32
C PRO A 220 8.58 -16.91 4.87
N ALA A 221 8.73 -17.01 6.19
CA ALA A 221 10.04 -17.03 6.82
C ALA A 221 10.85 -18.23 6.31
N LYS A 222 12.18 -18.11 6.29
CA LYS A 222 13.07 -19.21 5.89
C LYS A 222 12.77 -20.49 6.69
N TYR A 223 12.51 -20.35 7.98
CA TYR A 223 12.10 -21.44 8.86
C TYR A 223 10.79 -22.11 8.42
N GLU A 224 9.78 -21.33 8.02
CA GLU A 224 8.50 -21.87 7.52
C GLU A 224 8.70 -22.72 6.26
N LEU A 225 9.56 -22.26 5.34
CA LEU A 225 9.92 -23.01 4.14
C LEU A 225 10.69 -24.30 4.46
N GLU A 226 11.68 -24.21 5.35
CA GLU A 226 12.53 -25.36 5.73
C GLU A 226 11.78 -26.44 6.50
N ASN A 227 10.70 -26.08 7.22
CA ASN A 227 9.96 -27.00 8.08
C ASN A 227 8.55 -27.35 7.54
N ASN A 228 8.18 -26.84 6.37
CA ASN A 228 6.86 -26.99 5.77
C ASN A 228 5.69 -26.59 6.72
N VAL A 229 5.92 -25.56 7.52
CA VAL A 229 4.94 -25.00 8.47
C VAL A 229 4.47 -23.65 7.96
N SER A 230 3.16 -23.38 8.01
CA SER A 230 2.58 -22.07 7.69
C SER A 230 1.86 -21.49 8.91
N TYR A 231 2.29 -20.31 9.37
CA TYR A 231 1.61 -19.56 10.43
C TYR A 231 0.65 -18.48 9.88
N GLY A 232 0.45 -18.44 8.56
CA GLY A 232 -0.53 -17.59 7.89
C GLY A 232 -1.98 -18.09 8.05
N PRO A 233 -2.99 -17.31 7.61
CA PRO A 233 -4.36 -17.83 7.52
C PRO A 233 -4.37 -19.11 6.68
N LYS A 234 -4.95 -20.19 7.24
CA LYS A 234 -5.08 -21.47 6.53
C LYS A 234 -5.93 -21.27 5.26
N LYS A 235 -5.48 -21.89 4.16
CA LYS A 235 -6.23 -21.99 2.90
C LYS A 235 -7.61 -22.60 3.12
#